data_AF-A0A7C9VRX6-F1
#
_entry.id   AF-A0A7C9VRX6-F1
#
_cell.length_a   1.000
_cell.length_b   1.000
_cell.length_c   1.000
_cell.angle_alpha   90.00
_cell.angle_beta   90.00
_cell.angle_gamma   90.00
#
_symmetry.space_group_name_H-M   'P 1'
#
loop_
_entity.id
_entity.type
_entity.pdbx_description
1 polymer ?
#
loop_
_entity_poly.entity_id
_entity_poly.type
_entity_poly.pdbx_seq_one_letter_code
_entity_poly.pdbx_strand_id
1 'polypeptide(L)'
;MSIAPNTPQLAPLLSGSPCWAERTVDDLKAAIEFYTGLFGWHYADDAGYTVAMVDGIPVAGLPQGEPEPWRLYLVTPHARATAEKAFHLGGSVLRNPEDATDHTQSTVIADPTGAVVGFRHVPPDWRFGTGGHGAYAWAELNTRDGAAADEFFGELCHYDITQIGDGHRLDYASWSVEGTEVIGRQKMGREFPYGERSHWMVYFNAAPEIGTDSVAYRVLELGGRVTVEPYDTPYGRITVVEDHAGAAFSVIDQSRVIEAGPRTEVDDPYDD
;
A
#
# COMPACT_ATOMS: atom_id res chain seq x y z
N MET A 1 30.88 -2.33 -14.69
CA MET A 1 29.73 -2.94 -13.99
C MET A 1 28.83 -1.78 -13.61
N SER A 2 27.68 -1.66 -14.27
CA SER A 2 26.75 -0.55 -14.03
C SER A 2 26.01 -0.85 -12.73
N ILE A 3 26.18 0.00 -11.73
CA ILE A 3 25.26 0.10 -10.60
C ILE A 3 23.94 0.51 -11.26
N ALA A 4 22.92 -0.34 -11.26
CA ALA A 4 21.59 0.12 -11.65
C ALA A 4 21.16 1.10 -10.54
N PRO A 5 20.91 2.39 -10.83
CA PRO A 5 20.39 3.28 -9.81
C PRO A 5 18.99 2.80 -9.40
N ASN A 6 18.64 2.96 -8.13
CA ASN A 6 17.31 2.69 -7.54
C ASN A 6 16.19 3.59 -8.07
N THR A 7 16.24 3.95 -9.34
CA THR A 7 15.24 4.75 -10.02
C THR A 7 13.95 3.94 -10.15
N PRO A 8 12.78 4.49 -9.78
CA PRO A 8 11.51 3.80 -9.93
C PRO A 8 11.23 3.41 -11.38
N GLN A 9 10.45 2.36 -11.55
CA GLN A 9 9.83 2.01 -12.83
C GLN A 9 8.36 2.44 -12.78
N LEU A 10 7.67 2.42 -13.93
CA LEU A 10 6.24 2.68 -13.96
C LEU A 10 5.47 1.40 -13.63
N ALA A 11 4.53 1.50 -12.70
CA ALA A 11 3.62 0.41 -12.36
C ALA A 11 2.69 0.08 -13.54
N PRO A 12 2.35 -1.20 -13.76
CA PRO A 12 1.32 -1.57 -14.71
C PRO A 12 -0.05 -1.10 -14.20
N LEU A 13 -0.80 -0.38 -15.04
CA LEU A 13 -2.10 0.23 -14.70
C LEU A 13 -3.25 -0.60 -15.28
N LEU A 14 -3.35 -1.86 -14.86
CA LEU A 14 -4.46 -2.76 -15.21
C LEU A 14 -5.66 -2.50 -14.30
N SER A 15 -6.89 -2.77 -14.76
CA SER A 15 -8.09 -2.62 -13.91
C SER A 15 -7.95 -3.45 -12.63
N GLY A 16 -8.09 -2.82 -11.46
CA GLY A 16 -7.87 -3.46 -10.16
C GLY A 16 -6.42 -3.45 -9.67
N SER A 17 -5.42 -3.03 -10.46
CA SER A 17 -4.06 -2.87 -9.94
C SER A 17 -3.91 -1.56 -9.15
N PRO A 18 -2.97 -1.50 -8.19
CA PRO A 18 -2.55 -0.26 -7.54
C PRO A 18 -2.11 0.81 -8.55
N CYS A 19 -2.65 2.02 -8.42
CA CYS A 19 -2.31 3.14 -9.30
C CYS A 19 -1.92 4.41 -8.58
N TRP A 20 -2.12 4.47 -7.26
CA TRP A 20 -1.71 5.58 -6.43
C TRP A 20 -1.71 5.20 -4.96
N ALA A 21 -0.89 5.89 -4.18
CA ALA A 21 -0.97 5.92 -2.72
C ALA A 21 -0.92 7.39 -2.29
N GLU A 22 -1.76 7.78 -1.34
CA GLU A 22 -1.72 9.13 -0.80
C GLU A 22 -1.90 9.15 0.71
N ARG A 23 -1.39 10.20 1.32
CA ARG A 23 -1.47 10.47 2.76
C ARG A 23 -1.93 11.89 2.96
N THR A 24 -3.19 12.06 3.39
CA THR A 24 -3.77 13.39 3.68
C THR A 24 -3.18 13.95 4.95
N VAL A 25 -2.51 15.11 4.91
CA VAL A 25 -1.77 15.69 6.05
C VAL A 25 -2.33 17.04 6.46
N ASP A 26 -2.31 17.36 7.76
CA ASP A 26 -2.68 18.67 8.29
C ASP A 26 -1.48 19.63 8.33
N ASP A 27 -0.28 19.13 8.66
CA ASP A 27 0.99 19.84 8.56
C ASP A 27 1.82 19.33 7.37
N LEU A 28 1.55 19.90 6.18
CA LEU A 28 2.25 19.56 4.94
C LEU A 28 3.77 19.78 5.05
N LYS A 29 4.21 20.78 5.80
CA LYS A 29 5.64 21.09 5.92
C LYS A 29 6.35 20.00 6.72
N ALA A 30 5.79 19.59 7.86
CA ALA A 30 6.35 18.50 8.66
C ALA A 30 6.39 17.19 7.88
N ALA A 31 5.34 16.89 7.10
CA ALA A 31 5.30 15.71 6.24
C ALA A 31 6.39 15.73 5.16
N ILE A 32 6.58 16.88 4.49
CA ILE A 32 7.64 17.07 3.50
C ILE A 32 9.03 16.83 4.12
N GLU A 33 9.30 17.40 5.29
CA GLU A 33 10.57 17.22 6.01
C GLU A 33 10.81 15.74 6.38
N PHE A 34 9.78 15.07 6.90
CA PHE A 34 9.83 13.65 7.25
C PHE A 34 10.13 12.78 6.02
N TYR A 35 9.32 12.84 4.97
CA TYR A 35 9.47 11.94 3.82
C TYR A 35 10.66 12.29 2.91
N THR A 36 11.11 13.56 2.85
CA THR A 36 12.41 13.88 2.26
C THR A 36 13.54 13.27 3.07
N GLY A 37 13.49 13.37 4.39
CA GLY A 37 14.53 12.80 5.27
C GLY A 37 14.59 11.28 5.24
N LEU A 38 13.47 10.62 4.95
CA LEU A 38 13.33 9.16 4.94
C LEU A 38 13.64 8.56 3.57
N PHE A 39 13.02 9.08 2.51
CA PHE A 39 13.05 8.50 1.17
C PHE A 39 13.80 9.36 0.15
N GLY A 40 14.21 10.57 0.51
CA GLY A 40 14.81 11.51 -0.43
C GLY A 40 13.81 12.09 -1.44
N TRP A 41 12.50 12.04 -1.14
CA TRP A 41 11.46 12.56 -2.04
C TRP A 41 11.66 14.05 -2.35
N HIS A 42 11.40 14.39 -3.61
CA HIS A 42 11.16 15.75 -4.07
C HIS A 42 9.67 15.96 -4.31
N TYR A 43 9.21 17.20 -4.39
CA TYR A 43 7.78 17.49 -4.52
C TYR A 43 7.48 18.43 -5.67
N ALA A 44 6.36 18.17 -6.33
CA ALA A 44 5.74 19.06 -7.31
C ALA A 44 4.36 19.48 -6.80
N ASP A 45 3.97 20.72 -7.09
CA ASP A 45 2.58 21.16 -6.94
C ASP A 45 1.85 20.87 -8.25
N ASP A 46 0.75 20.14 -8.16
CA ASP A 46 -0.19 19.91 -9.24
C ASP A 46 -1.54 20.55 -8.87
N ALA A 47 -1.69 21.83 -9.17
CA ALA A 47 -2.89 22.61 -8.91
C ALA A 47 -3.36 22.56 -7.43
N GLY A 48 -2.42 22.65 -6.48
CA GLY A 48 -2.69 22.56 -5.05
C GLY A 48 -2.65 21.15 -4.47
N TYR A 49 -2.40 20.13 -5.30
CA TYR A 49 -2.12 18.76 -4.86
C TYR A 49 -0.61 18.52 -4.82
N THR A 50 -0.06 18.20 -3.64
CA THR A 50 1.38 17.93 -3.51
C THR A 50 1.69 16.51 -3.94
N VAL A 51 2.57 16.37 -4.94
CA VAL A 51 2.99 15.08 -5.50
C VAL A 51 4.43 14.80 -5.11
N ALA A 52 4.68 13.68 -4.44
CA ALA A 52 6.02 13.18 -4.16
C ALA A 52 6.62 12.50 -5.39
N MET A 53 7.91 12.74 -5.61
CA MET A 53 8.65 12.38 -6.80
C MET A 53 9.99 11.73 -6.42
N VAL A 54 10.37 10.68 -7.15
CA VAL A 54 11.72 10.11 -7.15
C VAL A 54 12.21 10.08 -8.59
N ASP A 55 13.37 10.70 -8.86
CA ASP A 55 13.96 10.79 -10.20
C ASP A 55 12.99 11.28 -11.30
N GLY A 56 12.08 12.20 -10.94
CA GLY A 56 11.08 12.74 -11.87
C GLY A 56 9.92 11.79 -12.18
N ILE A 57 9.75 10.73 -11.40
CA ILE A 57 8.61 9.80 -11.45
C ILE A 57 7.70 10.06 -10.23
N PRO A 58 6.39 10.27 -10.41
CA PRO A 58 5.44 10.40 -9.30
C PRO A 58 5.31 9.10 -8.51
N VAL A 59 5.42 9.16 -7.18
CA VAL A 59 5.40 7.96 -6.30
C VAL A 59 4.32 8.00 -5.22
N ALA A 60 3.83 9.17 -4.83
CA ALA A 60 2.76 9.31 -3.85
C ALA A 60 2.15 10.73 -3.87
N GLY A 61 1.00 10.90 -3.24
CA GLY A 61 0.40 12.21 -2.98
C GLY A 61 0.36 12.58 -1.50
N LEU A 62 0.48 13.87 -1.21
CA LEU A 62 0.36 14.45 0.14
C LEU A 62 -0.67 15.60 0.13
N PRO A 63 -1.96 15.33 -0.13
CA PRO A 63 -2.99 16.36 -0.07
C PRO A 63 -3.08 16.98 1.32
N GLN A 64 -3.32 18.28 1.40
CA GLN A 64 -3.52 18.95 2.68
C GLN A 64 -5.00 18.84 3.12
N GLY A 65 -5.26 18.42 4.36
CA GLY A 65 -6.61 18.21 4.86
C GLY A 65 -6.67 17.64 6.27
N GLU A 66 -7.82 17.06 6.64
CA GLU A 66 -7.94 16.29 7.89
C GLU A 66 -7.04 15.04 7.79
N PRO A 67 -6.20 14.75 8.80
CA PRO A 67 -5.27 13.63 8.70
C PRO A 67 -5.97 12.28 8.52
N GLU A 68 -5.60 11.56 7.46
CA GLU A 68 -6.08 10.20 7.18
C GLU A 68 -4.89 9.23 7.07
N PRO A 69 -5.07 7.93 7.39
CA PRO A 69 -4.08 6.90 7.09
C PRO A 69 -3.70 6.88 5.60
N TRP A 70 -2.60 6.19 5.27
CA TRP A 70 -2.26 5.92 3.87
C TRP A 70 -3.43 5.26 3.15
N ARG A 71 -3.89 5.88 2.05
CA ARG A 71 -4.96 5.35 1.21
C ARG A 71 -4.37 4.84 -0.09
N LEU A 72 -4.61 3.56 -0.36
CA LEU A 72 -4.36 2.93 -1.64
C LEU A 72 -5.49 3.29 -2.64
N TYR A 73 -5.13 3.54 -3.89
CA TYR A 73 -6.08 3.61 -5.00
C TYR A 73 -5.81 2.53 -6.03
N LEU A 74 -6.89 1.92 -6.50
CA LEU A 74 -6.90 0.91 -7.55
C LEU A 74 -7.42 1.51 -8.85
N VAL A 75 -6.90 1.04 -9.98
CA VAL A 75 -7.43 1.43 -11.30
C VAL A 75 -8.88 0.96 -11.42
N THR A 76 -9.75 1.82 -11.94
CA THR A 76 -11.05 1.43 -12.44
C THR A 76 -11.30 2.03 -13.82
N PRO A 77 -11.95 1.31 -14.75
CA PRO A 77 -12.44 1.91 -15.98
C PRO A 77 -13.54 2.95 -15.73
N HIS A 78 -14.30 2.84 -14.63
CA HIS A 78 -15.43 3.74 -14.35
C HIS A 78 -15.77 3.80 -12.84
N ALA A 79 -15.41 4.89 -12.17
CA ALA A 79 -15.63 5.01 -10.72
C ALA A 79 -17.10 4.94 -10.29
N ARG A 80 -18.04 5.54 -11.03
CA ARG A 80 -19.49 5.42 -10.71
C ARG A 80 -19.98 3.97 -10.72
N ALA A 81 -19.74 3.25 -11.81
CA ALA A 81 -20.12 1.83 -11.91
C ALA A 81 -19.43 0.98 -10.83
N THR A 82 -18.20 1.34 -10.44
CA THR A 82 -17.48 0.67 -9.35
C THR A 82 -18.14 0.93 -8.00
N ALA A 83 -18.53 2.17 -7.71
CA ALA A 83 -19.23 2.54 -6.49
C ALA A 83 -20.59 1.83 -6.38
N GLU A 84 -21.37 1.80 -7.48
CA GLU A 84 -22.66 1.10 -7.56
C GLU A 84 -22.49 -0.40 -7.32
N LYS A 85 -21.53 -1.04 -8.00
CA LYS A 85 -21.23 -2.46 -7.84
C LYS A 85 -20.75 -2.79 -6.42
N ALA A 86 -19.86 -1.98 -5.87
CA ALA A 86 -19.37 -2.13 -4.49
C ALA A 86 -20.53 -2.08 -3.48
N PHE A 87 -21.46 -1.13 -3.63
CA PHE A 87 -22.66 -1.07 -2.79
C PHE A 87 -23.52 -2.33 -2.91
N HIS A 88 -23.74 -2.83 -4.13
CA HIS A 88 -24.52 -4.05 -4.34
C HIS A 88 -23.86 -5.32 -3.78
N LEU A 89 -22.53 -5.35 -3.71
CA LEU A 89 -21.75 -6.44 -3.11
C LEU A 89 -21.64 -6.33 -1.57
N GLY A 90 -22.34 -5.37 -0.94
CA GLY A 90 -22.37 -5.21 0.52
C GLY A 90 -21.31 -4.28 1.09
N GLY A 91 -20.54 -3.59 0.24
CA GLY A 91 -19.67 -2.50 0.66
C GLY A 91 -20.44 -1.20 0.92
N SER A 92 -19.73 -0.18 1.39
CA SER A 92 -20.26 1.18 1.60
C SER A 92 -19.52 2.19 0.73
N VAL A 93 -20.25 3.12 0.11
CA VAL A 93 -19.63 4.24 -0.63
C VAL A 93 -19.42 5.41 0.33
N LEU A 94 -18.15 5.77 0.56
CA LEU A 94 -17.76 6.82 1.50
C LEU A 94 -17.58 8.18 0.82
N ARG A 95 -17.16 8.17 -0.46
CA ARG A 95 -17.05 9.36 -1.31
C ARG A 95 -17.57 9.04 -2.70
N ASN A 96 -18.62 9.74 -3.15
CA ASN A 96 -19.13 9.52 -4.50
C ASN A 96 -18.21 10.18 -5.54
N PRO A 97 -18.13 9.62 -6.76
CA PRO A 97 -17.40 10.25 -7.86
C PRO A 97 -17.88 11.65 -8.25
N GLU A 98 -19.13 12.00 -7.91
CA GLU A 98 -19.73 13.30 -8.20
C GLU A 98 -19.37 14.37 -7.17
N ASP A 99 -18.94 13.95 -5.97
CA ASP A 99 -18.52 14.84 -4.89
C ASP A 99 -17.06 15.30 -5.07
N ALA A 100 -16.33 14.65 -5.97
CA ALA A 100 -14.97 15.00 -6.35
C ALA A 100 -14.99 16.34 -7.12
N THR A 101 -14.56 17.42 -6.47
CA THR A 101 -14.38 18.74 -7.11
C THR A 101 -13.21 18.75 -8.09
N ASP A 102 -12.34 17.75 -7.98
CA ASP A 102 -11.27 17.47 -8.91
C ASP A 102 -11.80 16.52 -10.00
N HIS A 103 -11.30 16.64 -11.22
CA HIS A 103 -11.68 15.77 -12.33
C HIS A 103 -11.18 14.32 -12.14
N THR A 104 -10.99 13.83 -10.90
CA THR A 104 -10.28 12.59 -10.59
C THR A 104 -11.05 11.33 -10.86
N GLN A 105 -12.33 11.43 -11.23
CA GLN A 105 -13.20 10.28 -11.53
C GLN A 105 -12.90 9.13 -10.55
N SER A 106 -12.92 9.46 -9.26
CA SER A 106 -12.52 8.55 -8.18
C SER A 106 -13.64 8.34 -7.19
N THR A 107 -13.70 7.17 -6.57
CA THR A 107 -14.62 6.86 -5.47
C THR A 107 -13.81 6.30 -4.31
N VAL A 108 -14.29 6.52 -3.08
CA VAL A 108 -13.74 5.83 -1.90
C VAL A 108 -14.83 4.95 -1.34
N ILE A 109 -14.50 3.70 -1.09
CA ILE A 109 -15.42 2.70 -0.53
C ILE A 109 -14.84 2.08 0.73
N ALA A 110 -15.70 1.52 1.56
CA ALA A 110 -15.34 0.50 2.53
C ALA A 110 -15.86 -0.86 2.02
N ASP A 111 -15.02 -1.90 2.11
CA ASP A 111 -15.45 -3.28 1.86
C ASP A 111 -16.37 -3.78 3.00
N PRO A 112 -16.97 -4.99 2.89
CA PRO A 112 -17.80 -5.56 3.93
C PRO A 112 -17.08 -5.77 5.28
N THR A 113 -15.75 -5.82 5.28
CA THR A 113 -14.91 -5.97 6.48
C THR A 113 -14.61 -4.61 7.13
N GLY A 114 -14.93 -3.51 6.44
CA GLY A 114 -14.72 -2.13 6.87
C GLY A 114 -13.42 -1.50 6.38
N ALA A 115 -12.61 -2.20 5.58
CA ALA A 115 -11.36 -1.67 5.06
C ALA A 115 -11.63 -0.64 3.94
N VAL A 116 -10.97 0.51 4.02
CA VAL A 116 -11.21 1.66 3.13
C VAL A 116 -10.20 1.70 1.99
N VAL A 117 -10.68 1.76 0.74
CA VAL A 117 -9.85 1.83 -0.46
C VAL A 117 -10.42 2.80 -1.49
N GLY A 118 -9.55 3.45 -2.25
CA GLY A 118 -9.92 4.29 -3.38
C GLY A 118 -9.97 3.51 -4.69
N PHE A 119 -10.85 3.91 -5.60
CA PHE A 119 -10.82 3.50 -6.99
C PHE A 119 -10.73 4.75 -7.86
N ARG A 120 -9.85 4.75 -8.86
CA ARG A 120 -9.58 5.91 -9.71
C ARG A 120 -9.55 5.52 -11.18
N HIS A 121 -10.25 6.30 -12.00
CA HIS A 121 -10.01 6.28 -13.44
C HIS A 121 -8.71 7.04 -13.73
N VAL A 122 -7.76 6.37 -14.37
CA VAL A 122 -6.45 6.95 -14.70
C VAL A 122 -6.40 7.32 -16.18
N PRO A 123 -5.97 8.54 -16.53
CA PRO A 123 -5.77 8.92 -17.93
C PRO A 123 -4.58 8.19 -18.57
N PRO A 124 -4.47 8.14 -19.92
CA PRO A 124 -3.41 7.41 -20.60
C PRO A 124 -1.97 7.83 -20.27
N ASP A 125 -1.77 9.06 -19.81
CA ASP A 125 -0.49 9.63 -19.42
C ASP A 125 -0.23 9.56 -17.89
N TRP A 126 -1.10 8.88 -17.14
CA TRP A 126 -0.91 8.65 -15.71
C TRP A 126 0.37 7.87 -15.46
N ARG A 127 1.13 8.30 -14.45
CA ARG A 127 2.41 7.69 -14.06
C ARG A 127 2.41 7.44 -12.56
N PHE A 128 2.78 6.23 -12.18
CA PHE A 128 2.94 5.82 -10.79
C PHE A 128 4.20 4.97 -10.65
N GLY A 129 5.10 5.37 -9.76
CA GLY A 129 6.41 4.77 -9.57
C GLY A 129 6.38 3.56 -8.63
N THR A 130 7.09 2.50 -9.01
CA THR A 130 7.29 1.27 -8.22
C THR A 130 8.76 0.82 -8.23
N GLY A 131 9.17 -0.03 -7.29
CA GLY A 131 10.48 -0.70 -7.24
C GLY A 131 11.66 0.11 -6.69
N GLY A 132 11.73 1.41 -6.97
CA GLY A 132 12.80 2.31 -6.49
C GLY A 132 12.68 2.67 -5.02
N HIS A 133 13.76 3.15 -4.38
CA HIS A 133 13.71 3.52 -2.96
C HIS A 133 12.63 4.57 -2.69
N GLY A 134 11.77 4.31 -1.70
CA GLY A 134 10.65 5.16 -1.36
C GLY A 134 9.53 5.18 -2.41
N ALA A 135 9.60 4.37 -3.47
CA ALA A 135 8.47 4.12 -4.35
C ALA A 135 7.60 2.98 -3.80
N TYR A 136 6.38 2.86 -4.32
CA TYR A 136 5.49 1.75 -4.00
C TYR A 136 6.17 0.39 -4.21
N ALA A 137 5.93 -0.55 -3.31
CA ALA A 137 6.45 -1.91 -3.38
C ALA A 137 5.32 -2.92 -3.44
N TRP A 138 4.36 -2.79 -2.53
CA TRP A 138 3.28 -3.73 -2.33
C TRP A 138 2.14 -3.09 -1.54
N ALA A 139 1.00 -3.77 -1.50
CA ALA A 139 -0.07 -3.43 -0.59
C ALA A 139 -0.79 -4.69 -0.16
N GLU A 140 -1.22 -4.67 1.10
CA GLU A 140 -1.91 -5.79 1.71
C GLU A 140 -3.19 -5.35 2.38
N LEU A 141 -4.27 -6.07 2.14
CA LEU A 141 -5.46 -5.99 2.96
C LEU A 141 -5.27 -6.85 4.21
N ASN A 142 -5.16 -6.22 5.38
CA ASN A 142 -5.23 -6.88 6.68
C ASN A 142 -6.70 -6.97 7.11
N THR A 143 -7.23 -8.18 7.28
CA THR A 143 -8.64 -8.39 7.70
C THR A 143 -8.82 -9.65 8.54
N ARG A 144 -9.80 -9.70 9.44
CA ARG A 144 -10.14 -10.96 10.15
C ARG A 144 -11.07 -11.87 9.34
N ASP A 145 -11.74 -11.31 8.35
CA ASP A 145 -12.66 -12.03 7.47
C ASP A 145 -12.12 -12.04 6.04
N GLY A 146 -11.10 -12.88 5.83
CA GLY A 146 -10.45 -13.01 4.53
C GLY A 146 -11.39 -13.57 3.45
N ALA A 147 -12.31 -14.46 3.82
CA ALA A 147 -13.27 -15.03 2.87
C ALA A 147 -14.25 -13.96 2.36
N ALA A 148 -14.76 -13.08 3.23
CA ALA A 148 -15.63 -11.99 2.81
C ALA A 148 -14.90 -10.98 1.91
N ALA A 149 -13.63 -10.71 2.21
CA ALA A 149 -12.79 -9.85 1.35
C ALA A 149 -12.53 -10.49 -0.02
N ASP A 150 -12.14 -11.76 -0.05
CA ASP A 150 -11.87 -12.51 -1.28
C ASP A 150 -13.11 -12.58 -2.18
N GLU A 151 -14.30 -12.85 -1.62
CA GLU A 151 -15.57 -12.83 -2.37
C GLU A 151 -15.86 -11.43 -2.93
N PHE A 152 -15.75 -10.40 -2.10
CA PHE A 152 -16.04 -9.02 -2.49
C PHE A 152 -15.13 -8.52 -3.61
N PHE A 153 -13.81 -8.64 -3.44
CA PHE A 153 -12.83 -8.12 -4.40
C PHE A 153 -12.67 -9.02 -5.63
N GLY A 154 -12.85 -10.34 -5.48
CA GLY A 154 -12.95 -11.27 -6.60
C GLY A 154 -14.09 -10.89 -7.54
N GLU A 155 -15.27 -10.60 -6.99
CA GLU A 155 -16.40 -10.13 -7.80
C GLU A 155 -16.20 -8.70 -8.31
N LEU A 156 -15.75 -7.75 -7.48
CA LEU A 156 -15.63 -6.34 -7.84
C LEU A 156 -14.57 -6.11 -8.91
N CYS A 157 -13.36 -6.65 -8.71
CA CYS A 157 -12.16 -6.41 -9.50
C CYS A 157 -11.81 -7.53 -10.46
N HIS A 158 -12.54 -8.66 -10.42
CA HIS A 158 -12.25 -9.85 -11.23
C HIS A 158 -10.87 -10.45 -10.95
N TYR A 159 -10.46 -10.45 -9.67
CA TYR A 159 -9.18 -11.02 -9.27
C TYR A 159 -9.18 -12.55 -9.39
N ASP A 160 -8.06 -13.08 -9.89
CA ASP A 160 -7.67 -14.46 -9.66
C ASP A 160 -7.01 -14.56 -8.28
N ILE A 161 -7.57 -15.38 -7.40
CA ILE A 161 -7.14 -15.48 -5.99
C ILE A 161 -6.38 -16.78 -5.78
N THR A 162 -5.13 -16.69 -5.30
CA THR A 162 -4.30 -17.83 -4.95
C THR A 162 -4.01 -17.82 -3.46
N GLN A 163 -4.53 -18.83 -2.75
CA GLN A 163 -4.18 -19.04 -1.34
C GLN A 163 -2.72 -19.47 -1.23
N ILE A 164 -1.98 -18.77 -0.38
CA ILE A 164 -0.62 -19.08 0.05
C ILE A 164 -0.70 -19.62 1.49
N GLY A 165 0.01 -20.72 1.76
CA GLY A 165 -0.07 -21.43 3.03
C GLY A 165 -1.21 -22.46 3.09
N ASP A 166 -1.55 -22.89 4.30
CA ASP A 166 -2.55 -23.94 4.55
C ASP A 166 -3.96 -23.40 4.88
N GLY A 167 -4.14 -22.07 4.92
CA GLY A 167 -5.40 -21.41 5.26
C GLY A 167 -5.81 -21.56 6.73
N HIS A 168 -4.91 -22.07 7.58
CA HIS A 168 -5.15 -22.31 8.99
C HIS A 168 -4.10 -21.64 9.88
N ARG A 169 -2.82 -21.92 9.63
CA ARG A 169 -1.68 -21.29 10.30
C ARG A 169 -1.25 -20.04 9.55
N LEU A 170 -1.08 -20.18 8.24
CA LEU A 170 -0.81 -19.06 7.34
C LEU A 170 -2.01 -18.91 6.41
N ASP A 171 -2.78 -17.84 6.63
CA ASP A 171 -3.87 -17.46 5.75
C ASP A 171 -3.54 -16.15 5.04
N TYR A 172 -2.73 -16.30 3.99
CA TYR A 172 -2.38 -15.25 3.05
C TYR A 172 -2.93 -15.60 1.66
N ALA A 173 -3.45 -14.64 0.91
CA ALA A 173 -3.75 -14.85 -0.51
C ALA A 173 -3.12 -13.76 -1.35
N SER A 174 -2.66 -14.15 -2.53
CA SER A 174 -2.30 -13.22 -3.57
C SER A 174 -3.46 -13.02 -4.54
N TRP A 175 -3.70 -11.76 -4.89
CA TRP A 175 -4.71 -11.35 -5.86
C TRP A 175 -4.02 -10.93 -7.14
N SER A 176 -4.44 -11.50 -8.26
CA SER A 176 -3.87 -11.27 -9.57
C SER A 176 -4.86 -10.69 -10.56
N VAL A 177 -4.38 -9.85 -11.47
CA VAL A 177 -5.10 -9.34 -12.64
C VAL A 177 -4.35 -9.74 -13.88
N GLU A 178 -5.03 -10.39 -14.83
CA GLU A 178 -4.43 -10.84 -16.09
C GLU A 178 -3.14 -11.66 -15.89
N GLY A 179 -3.12 -12.50 -14.85
CA GLY A 179 -1.97 -13.34 -14.48
C GLY A 179 -0.80 -12.59 -13.83
N THR A 180 -0.96 -11.30 -13.51
CA THR A 180 0.02 -10.50 -12.77
C THR A 180 -0.43 -10.33 -11.33
N GLU A 181 0.41 -10.70 -10.37
CA GLU A 181 0.16 -10.47 -8.94
C GLU A 181 0.21 -8.97 -8.63
N VAL A 182 -0.81 -8.44 -7.96
CA VAL A 182 -0.93 -6.99 -7.73
C VAL A 182 -1.05 -6.58 -6.27
N ILE A 183 -1.68 -7.42 -5.44
CA ILE A 183 -2.05 -7.15 -4.05
C ILE A 183 -2.03 -8.44 -3.24
N GLY A 184 -1.71 -8.35 -1.95
CA GLY A 184 -1.90 -9.41 -0.97
C GLY A 184 -3.13 -9.20 -0.09
N ARG A 185 -3.61 -10.28 0.51
CA ARG A 185 -4.61 -10.26 1.57
C ARG A 185 -4.11 -11.14 2.71
N GLN A 186 -3.89 -10.53 3.87
CA GLN A 186 -3.47 -11.21 5.08
C GLN A 186 -4.65 -11.32 6.04
N LYS A 187 -4.90 -12.54 6.53
CA LYS A 187 -5.83 -12.71 7.62
C LYS A 187 -5.15 -12.37 8.94
N MET A 188 -5.68 -11.37 9.64
CA MET A 188 -5.18 -10.98 10.95
C MET A 188 -5.37 -12.09 11.98
N GLY A 189 -4.27 -12.56 12.56
CA GLY A 189 -4.25 -13.55 13.64
C GLY A 189 -4.31 -12.92 15.04
N ARG A 190 -3.60 -13.55 15.98
CA ARG A 190 -3.56 -13.18 17.42
C ARG A 190 -2.53 -12.11 17.73
N GLU A 191 -1.55 -11.96 16.87
CA GLU A 191 -0.50 -10.95 16.86
C GLU A 191 -1.07 -9.53 16.68
N PHE A 192 -2.18 -9.41 15.95
CA PHE A 192 -2.90 -8.15 15.84
C PHE A 192 -3.73 -7.87 17.11
N PRO A 193 -3.66 -6.67 17.69
CA PRO A 193 -4.57 -6.21 18.74
C PRO A 193 -6.03 -6.55 18.44
N TYR A 194 -6.74 -7.10 19.43
CA TYR A 194 -8.12 -7.60 19.28
C TYR A 194 -9.10 -6.57 18.68
N GLY A 195 -8.87 -5.27 18.93
CA GLY A 195 -9.70 -4.18 18.42
C GLY A 195 -9.26 -3.58 17.09
N GLU A 196 -8.17 -4.08 16.50
CA GLU A 196 -7.65 -3.55 15.24
C GLU A 196 -8.66 -3.79 14.10
N ARG A 197 -8.92 -2.75 13.32
CA ARG A 197 -9.90 -2.80 12.22
C ARG A 197 -9.21 -3.29 10.96
N SER A 198 -10.00 -3.86 10.05
CA SER A 198 -9.52 -4.17 8.71
C SER A 198 -9.01 -2.91 8.03
N HIS A 199 -7.84 -2.99 7.41
CA HIS A 199 -7.16 -1.85 6.82
C HIS A 199 -6.21 -2.29 5.71
N TRP A 200 -5.91 -1.34 4.82
CA TRP A 200 -4.90 -1.50 3.79
C TRP A 200 -3.55 -1.02 4.32
N MET A 201 -2.53 -1.86 4.22
CA MET A 201 -1.15 -1.51 4.50
C MET A 201 -0.41 -1.25 3.20
N VAL A 202 0.20 -0.07 3.06
CA VAL A 202 1.02 0.29 1.89
C VAL A 202 2.49 0.05 2.23
N TYR A 203 3.20 -0.63 1.33
CA TYR A 203 4.63 -0.93 1.46
C TYR A 203 5.43 -0.03 0.53
N PHE A 204 6.50 0.57 1.05
CA PHE A 204 7.50 1.32 0.27
C PHE A 204 8.82 0.56 0.20
N ASN A 205 9.54 0.69 -0.91
CA ASN A 205 10.79 -0.03 -1.12
C ASN A 205 11.95 0.59 -0.33
N ALA A 206 12.67 -0.23 0.42
CA ALA A 206 14.03 0.04 0.86
C ALA A 206 15.01 -0.43 -0.22
N ALA A 207 15.87 0.48 -0.67
CA ALA A 207 16.97 0.11 -1.54
C ALA A 207 17.90 -0.91 -0.87
N PRO A 208 18.43 -1.92 -1.58
CA PRO A 208 19.31 -2.93 -1.00
C PRO A 208 20.54 -2.37 -0.28
N GLU A 209 21.10 -1.25 -0.75
CA GLU A 209 22.23 -0.59 -0.11
C GLU A 209 21.87 0.19 1.17
N ILE A 210 20.59 0.53 1.34
CA ILE A 210 20.06 1.19 2.55
C ILE A 210 19.59 0.10 3.53
N GLY A 211 18.75 -0.81 3.06
CA GLY A 211 18.14 -1.89 3.82
C GLY A 211 17.05 -1.41 4.78
N THR A 212 16.12 -2.31 5.10
CA THR A 212 14.96 -2.06 5.96
C THR A 212 15.35 -1.54 7.36
N ASP A 213 16.40 -2.08 7.97
CA ASP A 213 16.86 -1.69 9.31
C ASP A 213 17.33 -0.23 9.38
N SER A 214 18.05 0.23 8.35
CA SER A 214 18.50 1.62 8.30
C SER A 214 17.32 2.56 8.11
N VAL A 215 16.31 2.16 7.32
CA VAL A 215 15.07 2.94 7.18
C VAL A 215 14.32 3.00 8.51
N ALA A 216 14.18 1.89 9.23
CA ALA A 216 13.54 1.84 10.55
C ALA A 216 14.25 2.77 11.56
N TYR A 217 15.58 2.73 11.61
CA TYR A 217 16.35 3.65 12.44
C TYR A 217 16.13 5.12 12.03
N ARG A 218 16.08 5.39 10.71
CA ARG A 218 15.85 6.74 10.18
C ARG A 218 14.46 7.27 10.54
N VAL A 219 13.42 6.42 10.57
CA VAL A 219 12.09 6.79 11.04
C VAL A 219 12.14 7.35 12.46
N LEU A 220 12.87 6.68 13.37
CA LEU A 220 13.02 7.12 14.76
C LEU A 220 13.71 8.49 14.86
N GLU A 221 14.76 8.71 14.09
CA GLU A 221 15.47 10.00 14.05
C GLU A 221 14.59 11.15 13.56
N LEU A 222 13.63 10.85 12.69
CA LEU A 222 12.70 11.82 12.10
C LEU A 222 11.44 12.03 12.96
N GLY A 223 11.36 11.40 14.12
CA GLY A 223 10.24 11.53 15.06
C GLY A 223 9.04 10.63 14.77
N GLY A 224 9.19 9.65 13.88
CA GLY A 224 8.22 8.56 13.71
C GLY A 224 8.44 7.43 14.72
N ARG A 225 7.79 6.29 14.49
CA ARG A 225 7.87 5.12 15.38
C ARG A 225 8.07 3.83 14.60
N VAL A 226 8.80 2.89 15.20
CA VAL A 226 8.83 1.50 14.76
C VAL A 226 7.79 0.74 15.59
N THR A 227 6.80 0.16 14.91
CA THR A 227 5.71 -0.60 15.55
C THR A 227 5.98 -2.09 15.51
N VAL A 228 6.64 -2.57 14.45
CA VAL A 228 7.17 -3.91 14.31
C VAL A 228 8.62 -3.81 13.87
N GLU A 229 9.53 -4.32 14.70
CA GLU A 229 10.97 -4.34 14.42
C GLU A 229 11.28 -5.08 13.11
N PRO A 230 12.34 -4.72 12.37
CA PRO A 230 12.68 -5.39 11.12
C PRO A 230 12.86 -6.92 11.26
N TYR A 231 12.13 -7.69 10.46
CA TYR A 231 12.17 -9.15 10.42
C TYR A 231 12.22 -9.66 8.98
N ASP A 232 12.68 -10.90 8.79
CA ASP A 232 12.81 -11.49 7.46
C ASP A 232 11.52 -12.21 7.05
N THR A 233 11.25 -12.32 5.76
CA THR A 233 10.17 -13.14 5.19
C THR A 233 10.66 -13.79 3.89
N PRO A 234 9.93 -14.77 3.31
CA PRO A 234 10.20 -15.27 1.97
C PRO A 234 10.13 -14.19 0.86
N TYR A 235 9.59 -13.01 1.14
CA TYR A 235 9.39 -11.93 0.16
C TYR A 235 10.37 -10.76 0.35
N GLY A 236 11.14 -10.75 1.44
CA GLY A 236 12.07 -9.67 1.77
C GLY A 236 12.15 -9.42 3.26
N ARG A 237 13.02 -8.49 3.65
CA ARG A 237 13.10 -8.01 5.03
C ARG A 237 12.15 -6.84 5.22
N ILE A 238 11.24 -6.92 6.19
CA ILE A 238 10.14 -5.97 6.36
C ILE A 238 10.07 -5.37 7.77
N THR A 239 9.48 -4.19 7.89
CA THR A 239 9.19 -3.50 9.15
C THR A 239 7.89 -2.73 9.00
N VAL A 240 7.15 -2.57 10.10
CA VAL A 240 5.96 -1.69 10.16
C VAL A 240 6.30 -0.47 10.99
N VAL A 241 6.06 0.71 10.42
CA VAL A 241 6.44 2.00 11.00
C VAL A 241 5.28 2.98 10.95
N GLU A 242 5.34 4.01 11.79
CA GLU A 242 4.45 5.16 11.75
C GLU A 242 5.24 6.42 11.40
N ASP A 243 4.63 7.29 10.58
CA ASP A 243 5.16 8.63 10.35
C ASP A 243 5.14 9.51 11.62
N HIS A 244 5.71 10.71 11.53
CA HIS A 244 5.72 11.70 12.62
C HIS A 244 4.32 12.08 13.16
N ALA A 245 3.25 11.77 12.43
CA ALA A 245 1.86 12.05 12.77
C ALA A 245 1.04 10.77 13.04
N GLY A 246 1.69 9.60 13.15
CA GLY A 246 1.07 8.34 13.52
C GLY A 246 0.45 7.54 12.38
N ALA A 247 0.65 7.90 11.11
CA ALA A 247 0.14 7.10 10.00
C ALA A 247 1.06 5.91 9.71
N ALA A 248 0.49 4.71 9.82
CA ALA A 248 1.22 3.47 9.60
C ALA A 248 1.49 3.21 8.11
N PHE A 249 2.68 2.68 7.82
CA PHE A 249 3.08 2.11 6.53
C PHE A 249 4.19 1.08 6.75
N SER A 250 4.41 0.23 5.76
CA SER A 250 5.48 -0.76 5.82
C SER A 250 6.64 -0.38 4.91
N VAL A 251 7.83 -0.87 5.25
CA VAL A 251 9.02 -0.78 4.39
C VAL A 251 9.55 -2.19 4.14
N ILE A 252 9.92 -2.48 2.88
CA ILE A 252 10.41 -3.78 2.46
C ILE A 252 11.68 -3.65 1.61
N ASP A 253 12.67 -4.50 1.88
CA ASP A 253 13.79 -4.77 0.99
C ASP A 253 13.59 -6.16 0.34
N GLN A 254 13.08 -6.15 -0.90
CA GLN A 254 12.78 -7.36 -1.67
C GLN A 254 14.03 -8.08 -2.19
N SER A 255 15.23 -7.51 -2.05
CA SER A 255 16.48 -8.19 -2.44
C SER A 255 16.94 -9.22 -1.40
N ARG A 256 16.44 -9.10 -0.17
CA ARG A 256 16.77 -10.01 0.94
C ARG A 256 15.74 -11.12 1.06
N VAL A 257 15.69 -11.96 0.04
CA VAL A 257 14.90 -13.18 0.07
C VAL A 257 15.69 -14.28 0.77
N ILE A 258 15.14 -14.84 1.84
CA ILE A 258 15.64 -16.08 2.44
C ILE A 258 14.99 -17.25 1.70
N GLU A 259 15.79 -18.22 1.23
CA GLU A 259 15.23 -19.46 0.69
C GLU A 259 14.36 -20.12 1.77
N ALA A 260 13.08 -20.34 1.48
CA ALA A 260 12.17 -21.07 2.35
C ALA A 260 12.65 -22.54 2.47
N GLY A 261 13.51 -22.80 3.46
CA GLY A 261 13.89 -24.15 3.84
C GLY A 261 12.71 -24.85 4.52
N PRO A 262 12.70 -26.19 4.61
CA PRO A 262 11.55 -26.93 5.16
C PRO A 262 11.24 -26.63 6.63
N ARG A 263 12.12 -25.89 7.34
CA ARG A 263 12.00 -25.47 8.74
C ARG A 263 12.92 -24.28 9.07
N THR A 264 12.81 -23.15 8.41
CA THR A 264 13.24 -21.90 9.05
C THR A 264 12.05 -21.37 9.81
N GLU A 265 12.09 -21.48 11.14
CA GLU A 265 11.34 -20.58 12.03
C GLU A 265 11.82 -19.18 11.66
N VAL A 266 11.13 -18.58 10.69
CA VAL A 266 11.26 -17.16 10.43
C VAL A 266 10.61 -16.51 11.63
N ASP A 267 11.31 -15.60 12.31
CA ASP A 267 10.76 -14.79 13.42
C ASP A 267 9.84 -13.73 12.82
N ASP A 268 8.85 -14.20 12.05
CA ASP A 268 7.78 -13.41 11.49
C ASP A 268 6.70 -13.30 12.57
N PRO A 269 6.48 -12.09 13.12
CA PRO A 269 5.49 -11.91 14.18
C PRO A 269 4.07 -12.27 13.74
N TYR A 270 3.82 -12.52 12.45
CA TYR A 270 2.53 -12.92 11.88
C TYR A 270 2.41 -14.40 11.52
N ASP A 271 3.46 -15.22 11.72
CA ASP A 271 3.48 -16.67 11.36
C ASP A 271 3.45 -17.61 12.60
N ASP A 272 3.33 -17.05 13.81
CA ASP A 272 3.36 -17.73 15.13
C ASP A 272 1.99 -18.21 15.70
#